data_AF-A0A365NLJ2-F1
#
_entry.id   AF-A0A365NLJ2-F1
#
_cell.length_a   1.000
_cell.length_b   1.000
_cell.length_c   1.000
_cell.angle_alpha   90.00
_cell.angle_beta   90.00
_cell.angle_gamma   90.00
#
_symmetry.space_group_name_H-M   'P 1'
#
loop_
_entity.id
_entity.type
_entity.pdbx_description
1 polymer ?
#
loop_
_entity_poly.entity_id
_entity_poly.type
_entity_poly.pdbx_seq_one_letter_code
_entity_poly.pdbx_strand_id
1 'polypeptide(L)'
;MKTQGFSSYGTPDKRKYCILRHENRGNENFALYADSKEEDFQRIFRGEISKPFWRPKKLFMSNDLKIAGLFTDTSVGDWYSDTHLNETALEATIKEQTSKGLILTDIQGGVHEGEEFYNVIFQELLEPKTRHWHVTGKKPEYRHWYATWKGIVESPRKAKSLDSIMEKFMKTNGVRQAQVAIASRGVIKAERAYTWAEDDRETVATNDTFLLASVSKMFTAAAVDRLINSGKLSPETKVYKRLGYFDAKDERANDITVKQLLEHKGGYDRREAGVDISLGFNKVTMSLPTKGNRTATTRDVIEYMLAHPLQFTPGEKKAYSNYGFMLLGYLESRLTGLDTLRPMSNRSVAAVYGGYGAIMEECTAAFSLKASASTIAKFAGSHAVSGTGRRKNGYRRGNFEGARTHVESNGDFDFAVVLNTRDFAFDQEFEDLTDNKIRPL
;
A
#
# COMPACT_ATOMS: atom_id res chain seq x y z
N MET A 1 11.96 -12.85 13.97
CA MET A 1 13.11 -13.63 13.43
C MET A 1 13.22 -13.35 11.93
N LYS A 2 14.43 -13.15 11.40
CA LYS A 2 14.73 -13.01 9.96
C LYS A 2 15.53 -14.20 9.46
N THR A 3 15.29 -14.63 8.22
CA THR A 3 16.09 -15.68 7.57
C THR A 3 17.46 -15.11 7.17
N GLN A 4 18.53 -15.83 7.48
CA GLN A 4 19.91 -15.50 7.09
C GLN A 4 20.47 -16.47 6.04
N GLY A 5 19.98 -17.70 6.04
CA GLY A 5 20.43 -18.73 5.12
C GLY A 5 19.33 -19.74 4.87
N PHE A 6 19.39 -20.36 3.70
CA PHE A 6 18.49 -21.41 3.28
C PHE A 6 19.29 -22.40 2.45
N SER A 7 19.07 -23.69 2.70
CA SER A 7 19.53 -24.76 1.81
C SER A 7 18.49 -25.88 1.77
N SER A 8 18.51 -26.64 0.68
CA SER A 8 17.75 -27.89 0.58
C SER A 8 18.66 -29.07 0.27
N TYR A 9 18.28 -30.25 0.75
CA TYR A 9 19.04 -31.48 0.60
C TYR A 9 18.10 -32.70 0.54
N GLY A 10 18.64 -33.87 0.17
CA GLY A 10 17.85 -35.07 -0.08
C GLY A 10 17.48 -35.25 -1.55
N THR A 11 16.62 -36.21 -1.84
CA THR A 11 16.13 -36.50 -3.20
C THR A 11 14.93 -35.63 -3.54
N PRO A 12 14.59 -35.44 -4.84
CA PRO A 12 13.42 -34.65 -5.25
C PRO A 12 12.11 -35.08 -4.57
N ASP A 13 11.92 -36.38 -4.32
CA ASP A 13 10.75 -36.95 -3.64
C ASP A 13 10.80 -36.88 -2.10
N LYS A 14 11.97 -36.62 -1.50
CA LYS A 14 12.18 -36.54 -0.05
C LYS A 14 13.02 -35.32 0.35
N ARG A 15 12.71 -34.18 -0.26
CA ARG A 15 13.42 -32.93 -0.03
C ARG A 15 13.28 -32.46 1.41
N LYS A 16 14.41 -32.11 2.01
CA LYS A 16 14.52 -31.49 3.33
C LYS A 16 15.07 -30.09 3.19
N TYR A 17 14.71 -29.24 4.15
CA TYR A 17 15.10 -27.83 4.17
C TYR A 17 15.83 -27.50 5.47
N CYS A 18 16.92 -26.75 5.37
CA CYS A 18 17.58 -26.12 6.49
C CYS A 18 17.40 -24.61 6.37
N ILE A 19 16.87 -23.98 7.42
CA ILE A 19 16.66 -22.53 7.45
C ILE A 19 17.39 -21.97 8.66
N LEU A 20 18.41 -21.13 8.40
CA LEU A 20 19.08 -20.38 9.45
C LEU A 20 18.31 -19.08 9.70
N ARG A 21 17.89 -18.87 10.96
CA ARG A 21 17.18 -17.67 11.37
C ARG A 21 17.90 -16.97 12.52
N HIS A 22 17.81 -15.64 12.52
CA HIS A 22 18.37 -14.77 13.56
C HIS A 22 17.32 -13.73 14.00
N GLU A 23 17.58 -13.02 15.10
CA GLU A 23 16.72 -11.93 15.55
C GLU A 23 16.64 -10.81 14.48
N ASN A 24 15.45 -10.28 14.24
CA ASN A 24 15.23 -9.20 13.26
C ASN A 24 15.14 -7.84 13.97
N ARG A 25 16.23 -7.41 14.61
CA ARG A 25 16.24 -6.19 15.46
C ARG A 25 15.90 -4.90 14.72
N GLY A 26 16.02 -4.87 13.38
CA GLY A 26 15.70 -3.71 12.53
C GLY A 26 14.39 -3.84 11.74
N ASN A 27 13.62 -4.91 12.01
CA ASN A 27 12.47 -5.33 11.20
C ASN A 27 12.72 -5.18 9.69
N GLU A 28 13.87 -5.68 9.22
CA GLU A 28 14.21 -5.72 7.80
C GLU A 28 13.19 -6.58 7.07
N ASN A 29 12.60 -6.03 6.01
CA ASN A 29 11.71 -6.77 5.14
C ASN A 29 12.52 -7.74 4.28
N PHE A 30 11.95 -8.93 4.08
CA PHE A 30 12.52 -9.97 3.26
C PHE A 30 11.43 -10.82 2.61
N ALA A 31 11.72 -11.35 1.43
CA ALA A 31 10.89 -12.35 0.76
C ALA A 31 11.72 -13.61 0.55
N LEU A 32 11.12 -14.77 0.84
CA LEU A 32 11.71 -16.07 0.58
C LEU A 32 10.83 -16.82 -0.41
N TYR A 33 11.40 -17.14 -1.56
CA TYR A 33 10.81 -18.04 -2.56
C TYR A 33 11.51 -19.37 -2.41
N ALA A 34 10.78 -20.40 -2.00
CA ALA A 34 11.32 -21.74 -1.84
C ALA A 34 10.93 -22.62 -3.04
N ASP A 35 11.86 -23.47 -3.48
CA ASP A 35 11.58 -24.63 -4.35
C ASP A 35 10.93 -24.29 -5.71
N SER A 36 11.29 -23.15 -6.28
CA SER A 36 10.81 -22.73 -7.59
C SER A 36 11.52 -23.51 -8.69
N LYS A 37 10.78 -23.98 -9.70
CA LYS A 37 11.40 -24.45 -10.94
C LYS A 37 12.18 -23.29 -11.56
N GLU A 38 13.28 -23.57 -12.24
CA GLU A 38 14.12 -22.55 -12.81
C GLU A 38 13.37 -21.54 -13.70
N GLU A 39 12.58 -22.02 -14.66
CA GLU A 39 11.80 -21.16 -15.57
C GLU A 39 10.86 -20.21 -14.82
N ASP A 40 10.18 -20.73 -13.79
CA ASP A 40 9.31 -19.96 -12.91
C ASP A 40 10.12 -18.95 -12.09
N PHE A 41 11.28 -19.37 -11.59
CA PHE A 41 12.17 -18.54 -10.80
C PHE A 41 12.72 -17.37 -11.62
N GLN A 42 13.04 -17.55 -12.90
CA GLN A 42 13.50 -16.43 -13.74
C GLN A 42 12.47 -15.31 -13.88
N ARG A 43 11.18 -15.63 -13.84
CA ARG A 43 10.11 -14.62 -13.80
C ARG A 43 10.05 -13.94 -12.43
N ILE A 44 10.14 -14.71 -11.35
CA ILE A 44 10.17 -14.18 -9.97
C ILE A 44 11.37 -13.25 -9.81
N PHE A 45 12.57 -13.74 -10.11
CA PHE A 45 13.83 -13.04 -10.00
C PHE A 45 13.77 -11.69 -10.72
N ARG A 46 13.43 -11.67 -12.01
CA ARG A 46 13.25 -10.42 -12.79
C ARG A 46 12.26 -9.45 -12.15
N GLY A 47 11.14 -9.96 -11.64
CA GLY A 47 10.14 -9.14 -10.94
C GLY A 47 10.62 -8.59 -9.59
N GLU A 48 11.46 -9.34 -8.86
CA GLU A 48 12.06 -8.88 -7.60
C GLU A 48 13.17 -7.85 -7.84
N ILE A 49 14.09 -8.11 -8.78
CA ILE A 49 15.23 -7.22 -9.05
C ILE A 49 14.84 -5.91 -9.75
N SER A 50 13.66 -5.86 -10.37
CA SER A 50 13.13 -4.60 -10.93
C SER A 50 12.59 -3.65 -9.86
N LYS A 51 12.45 -4.09 -8.60
CA LYS A 51 11.90 -3.27 -7.53
C LYS A 51 13.01 -2.39 -6.94
N PRO A 52 12.75 -1.09 -6.72
CA PRO A 52 13.75 -0.20 -6.12
C PRO A 52 14.08 -0.64 -4.69
N PHE A 53 15.36 -0.58 -4.36
CA PHE A 53 15.92 -0.94 -3.05
C PHE A 53 15.71 -2.41 -2.61
N TRP A 54 15.31 -3.27 -3.54
CA TRP A 54 15.09 -4.69 -3.30
C TRP A 54 16.14 -5.48 -4.05
N ARG A 55 16.83 -6.40 -3.37
CA ARG A 55 17.96 -7.13 -3.93
C ARG A 55 17.99 -8.57 -3.47
N PRO A 56 18.64 -9.48 -4.24
CA PRO A 56 18.93 -10.82 -3.75
C PRO A 56 19.95 -10.75 -2.60
N LYS A 57 19.77 -11.64 -1.63
CA LYS A 57 20.67 -11.86 -0.49
C LYS A 57 21.26 -13.26 -0.48
N LYS A 58 20.48 -14.27 -0.89
CA LYS A 58 20.92 -15.66 -1.08
C LYS A 58 20.19 -16.27 -2.26
N LEU A 59 20.92 -17.00 -3.11
CA LEU A 59 20.36 -17.75 -4.23
C LEU A 59 20.85 -19.20 -4.15
N PHE A 60 20.10 -20.03 -3.44
CA PHE A 60 20.41 -21.45 -3.36
C PHE A 60 19.81 -22.21 -4.54
N MET A 61 20.55 -23.15 -5.12
CA MET A 61 20.04 -24.06 -6.13
C MET A 61 20.36 -25.50 -5.75
N SER A 62 19.39 -26.40 -5.94
CA SER A 62 19.59 -27.84 -5.76
C SER A 62 20.01 -28.53 -7.06
N ASN A 63 20.50 -29.77 -6.93
CA ASN A 63 20.98 -30.61 -8.05
C ASN A 63 19.89 -30.99 -9.09
N ASP A 64 18.62 -30.74 -8.82
CA ASP A 64 17.50 -30.89 -9.76
C ASP A 64 16.95 -29.53 -10.24
N LEU A 65 17.81 -28.51 -10.24
CA LEU A 65 17.56 -27.17 -10.80
C LEU A 65 16.40 -26.41 -10.16
N LYS A 66 16.10 -26.71 -8.89
CA LYS A 66 15.19 -25.88 -8.09
C LYS A 66 15.94 -24.74 -7.44
N ILE A 67 15.45 -23.53 -7.62
CA ILE A 67 16.05 -22.33 -7.03
C ILE A 67 15.21 -21.85 -5.85
N ALA A 68 15.90 -21.50 -4.77
CA ALA A 68 15.36 -20.76 -3.66
C ALA A 68 16.05 -19.40 -3.54
N GLY A 69 15.25 -18.33 -3.59
CA GLY A 69 15.71 -16.96 -3.53
C GLY A 69 15.29 -16.27 -2.24
N LEU A 70 16.25 -15.72 -1.51
CA LEU A 70 16.02 -14.80 -0.41
C LEU A 70 16.34 -13.37 -0.88
N PHE A 71 15.36 -12.48 -0.80
CA PHE A 71 15.49 -11.06 -1.14
C PHE A 71 15.29 -10.19 0.10
N THR A 72 15.88 -9.00 0.10
CA THR A 72 15.82 -8.08 1.25
C THR A 72 15.77 -6.62 0.86
N ASP A 73 15.14 -5.81 1.72
CA ASP A 73 15.04 -4.35 1.62
C ASP A 73 16.17 -3.66 2.39
N THR A 74 17.39 -3.79 1.89
CA THR A 74 18.59 -3.15 2.49
C THR A 74 19.47 -2.56 1.39
N SER A 75 20.06 -1.40 1.67
CA SER A 75 21.02 -0.78 0.74
C SER A 75 22.42 -1.29 0.99
N VAL A 76 23.08 -1.77 -0.07
CA VAL A 76 24.49 -2.21 -0.07
C VAL A 76 25.28 -1.48 -1.16
N GLY A 77 24.80 -0.32 -1.59
CA GLY A 77 25.32 0.36 -2.78
C GLY A 77 24.93 -0.38 -4.06
N ASP A 78 25.80 -0.33 -5.05
CA ASP A 78 25.67 -1.10 -6.30
C ASP A 78 25.74 -2.61 -6.04
N TRP A 79 25.02 -3.38 -6.83
CA TRP A 79 25.03 -4.85 -6.74
C TRP A 79 24.75 -5.48 -8.10
N TYR A 80 25.19 -6.73 -8.26
CA TYR A 80 24.98 -7.56 -9.44
C TYR A 80 24.60 -8.98 -9.00
N SER A 81 23.78 -9.67 -9.78
CA SER A 81 23.50 -11.08 -9.53
C SER A 81 23.15 -11.78 -10.83
N ASP A 82 23.54 -13.04 -10.91
CA ASP A 82 23.25 -13.91 -12.04
C ASP A 82 23.00 -15.34 -11.57
N THR A 83 22.35 -16.11 -12.43
CA THR A 83 21.93 -17.48 -12.14
C THR A 83 22.24 -18.41 -13.31
N HIS A 84 22.51 -19.67 -13.02
CA HIS A 84 22.77 -20.70 -14.04
C HIS A 84 23.99 -20.38 -14.93
N LEU A 85 25.08 -19.92 -14.34
CA LEU A 85 26.36 -19.74 -15.03
C LEU A 85 27.08 -21.07 -15.17
N ASN A 86 27.68 -21.37 -16.32
CA ASN A 86 28.70 -22.42 -16.42
C ASN A 86 30.07 -21.89 -15.93
N GLU A 87 31.09 -22.75 -15.86
CA GLU A 87 32.43 -22.40 -15.37
C GLU A 87 33.04 -21.19 -16.12
N THR A 88 33.03 -21.20 -17.45
CA THR A 88 33.58 -20.10 -18.26
C THR A 88 32.84 -18.78 -18.02
N ALA A 89 31.51 -18.82 -17.94
CA ALA A 89 30.68 -17.64 -17.67
C ALA A 89 30.87 -17.12 -16.24
N LEU A 90 31.05 -18.02 -15.27
CA LEU A 90 31.36 -17.67 -13.88
C LEU A 90 32.68 -16.90 -13.81
N GLU A 91 33.76 -17.41 -14.39
CA GLU A 91 35.08 -16.76 -14.38
C GLU A 91 35.02 -15.36 -15.02
N ALA A 92 34.36 -15.26 -16.18
CA ALA A 92 34.15 -14.00 -16.87
C ALA A 92 33.36 -13.00 -15.98
N THR A 93 32.29 -13.47 -15.34
CA THR A 93 31.44 -12.65 -14.46
C THR A 93 32.21 -12.16 -13.24
N ILE A 94 32.98 -13.03 -12.58
CA ILE A 94 33.82 -12.65 -11.43
C ILE A 94 34.81 -11.57 -11.85
N LYS A 95 35.53 -11.78 -12.95
CA LYS A 95 36.50 -10.80 -13.45
C LYS A 95 35.84 -9.45 -13.78
N GLU A 96 34.70 -9.47 -14.48
CA GLU A 96 33.99 -8.26 -14.86
C GLU A 96 33.48 -7.49 -13.63
N GLN A 97 32.73 -8.14 -12.74
CA GLN A 97 32.10 -7.43 -11.63
C GLN A 97 33.12 -6.98 -10.57
N THR A 98 34.19 -7.74 -10.34
CA THR A 98 35.30 -7.28 -9.49
C THR A 98 36.04 -6.10 -10.11
N SER A 99 36.16 -6.01 -11.44
CA SER A 99 36.74 -4.82 -12.10
C SER A 99 35.90 -3.55 -11.91
N LYS A 100 34.59 -3.69 -11.63
CA LYS A 100 33.69 -2.60 -11.26
C LYS A 100 33.72 -2.27 -9.76
N GLY A 101 34.59 -2.93 -8.98
CA GLY A 101 34.70 -2.73 -7.54
C GLY A 101 33.69 -3.50 -6.69
N LEU A 102 32.90 -4.41 -7.27
CA LEU A 102 31.94 -5.22 -6.52
C LEU A 102 32.59 -6.45 -5.87
N ILE A 103 32.11 -6.81 -4.68
CA ILE A 103 32.59 -7.93 -3.87
C ILE A 103 31.67 -9.14 -4.08
N LEU A 104 32.22 -10.30 -4.44
CA LEU A 104 31.48 -11.56 -4.47
C LEU A 104 31.09 -11.98 -3.04
N THR A 105 29.79 -12.07 -2.76
CA THR A 105 29.26 -12.31 -1.39
C THR A 105 28.40 -13.56 -1.27
N ASP A 106 27.91 -14.07 -2.38
CA ASP A 106 27.27 -15.39 -2.45
C ASP A 106 27.69 -16.06 -3.75
N ILE A 107 28.16 -17.29 -3.64
CA ILE A 107 28.35 -18.21 -4.75
C ILE A 107 27.77 -19.56 -4.33
N GLN A 108 26.89 -20.11 -5.14
CA GLN A 108 26.29 -21.43 -4.93
C GLN A 108 26.44 -22.23 -6.21
N GLY A 109 27.02 -23.42 -6.12
CA GLY A 109 27.23 -24.31 -7.25
C GLY A 109 26.51 -25.64 -7.08
N GLY A 110 26.24 -26.30 -8.19
CA GLY A 110 25.68 -27.65 -8.22
C GLY A 110 25.99 -28.37 -9.53
N VAL A 111 25.58 -29.64 -9.61
CA VAL A 111 25.77 -30.48 -10.79
C VAL A 111 24.43 -31.13 -11.16
N HIS A 112 24.07 -31.06 -12.44
CA HIS A 112 22.86 -31.65 -13.00
C HIS A 112 23.22 -32.28 -14.33
N GLU A 113 22.90 -33.56 -14.50
CA GLU A 113 23.19 -34.31 -15.73
C GLU A 113 24.67 -34.25 -16.19
N GLY A 114 25.60 -34.03 -15.26
CA GLY A 114 27.03 -33.94 -15.53
C GLY A 114 27.54 -32.54 -15.87
N GLU A 115 26.66 -31.53 -15.92
CA GLU A 115 27.03 -30.14 -16.12
C GLU A 115 27.06 -29.37 -14.78
N GLU A 116 28.13 -28.58 -14.60
CA GLU A 116 28.29 -27.70 -13.46
C GLU A 116 27.63 -26.34 -13.72
N PHE A 117 26.97 -25.82 -12.70
CA PHE A 117 26.30 -24.53 -12.77
C PHE A 117 26.48 -23.73 -11.49
N TYR A 118 26.36 -22.40 -11.59
CA TYR A 118 26.58 -21.47 -10.49
C TYR A 118 25.59 -20.31 -10.46
N ASN A 119 25.22 -19.90 -9.25
CA ASN A 119 24.55 -18.64 -8.97
C ASN A 119 25.50 -17.72 -8.20
N VAL A 120 25.44 -16.42 -8.48
CA VAL A 120 26.33 -15.43 -7.87
C VAL A 120 25.58 -14.18 -7.43
N ILE A 121 26.08 -13.56 -6.36
CA ILE A 121 25.68 -12.24 -5.89
C ILE A 121 26.95 -11.44 -5.59
N PHE A 122 27.03 -10.25 -6.20
CA PHE A 122 28.04 -9.24 -5.92
C PHE A 122 27.39 -8.00 -5.31
N GLN A 123 28.09 -7.33 -4.40
CA GLN A 123 27.65 -6.07 -3.77
C GLN A 123 28.83 -5.15 -3.52
N GLU A 124 28.60 -3.84 -3.56
CA GLU A 124 29.61 -2.81 -3.26
C GLU A 124 30.00 -2.83 -1.78
N LEU A 125 29.02 -2.97 -0.88
CA LEU A 125 29.22 -2.97 0.57
C LEU A 125 28.95 -4.35 1.16
N LEU A 126 29.84 -4.84 2.04
CA LEU A 126 29.64 -6.09 2.79
C LEU A 126 28.48 -5.99 3.78
N GLU A 127 28.38 -4.85 4.46
CA GLU A 127 27.34 -4.56 5.43
C GLU A 127 26.36 -3.53 4.86
N PRO A 128 25.05 -3.68 5.12
CA PRO A 128 24.08 -2.67 4.72
C PRO A 128 24.37 -1.29 5.32
N LYS A 129 24.04 -0.26 4.55
CA LYS A 129 24.03 1.12 5.05
C LYS A 129 23.13 1.25 6.28
N THR A 130 23.54 2.10 7.20
CA THR A 130 22.79 2.37 8.43
C THR A 130 21.57 3.24 8.13
N ARG A 131 20.46 2.98 8.84
CA ARG A 131 19.27 3.85 8.78
C ARG A 131 19.41 5.04 9.73
N HIS A 132 19.12 6.22 9.23
CA HIS A 132 19.13 7.48 9.97
C HIS A 132 17.71 7.94 10.28
N TRP A 133 17.53 8.56 11.47
CA TRP A 133 16.24 9.12 11.89
C TRP A 133 16.18 10.61 11.53
N HIS A 134 15.23 10.96 10.68
CA HIS A 134 14.95 12.34 10.28
C HIS A 134 13.52 12.71 10.62
N VAL A 135 13.36 13.93 11.12
CA VAL A 135 12.04 14.48 11.40
C VAL A 135 11.95 15.94 11.00
N THR A 136 10.86 16.29 10.31
CA THR A 136 10.55 17.66 9.88
C THR A 136 9.14 18.05 10.32
N GLY A 137 8.79 19.33 10.14
CA GLY A 137 7.45 19.86 10.39
C GLY A 137 7.23 20.54 11.76
N LYS A 138 6.07 21.19 11.89
CA LYS A 138 5.67 21.93 13.09
C LYS A 138 5.34 20.98 14.24
N LYS A 139 6.03 21.13 15.36
CA LYS A 139 5.75 20.39 16.61
C LYS A 139 4.34 20.71 17.13
N PRO A 140 3.62 19.73 17.70
CA PRO A 140 2.44 20.00 18.49
C PRO A 140 2.77 20.93 19.67
N GLU A 141 2.01 22.03 19.77
CA GLU A 141 2.03 22.91 20.93
C GLU A 141 1.23 22.22 22.05
N TYR A 142 1.85 21.29 22.78
CA TYR A 142 1.24 20.70 23.96
C TYR A 142 1.27 21.73 25.09
N ARG A 143 0.10 22.28 25.44
CA ARG A 143 -0.08 22.95 26.72
C ARG A 143 -0.96 22.07 27.59
N HIS A 144 -0.36 21.49 28.62
CA HIS A 144 -1.08 20.69 29.59
C HIS A 144 -1.30 21.55 30.82
N TRP A 145 -2.54 21.82 31.20
CA TRP A 145 -2.84 22.63 32.38
C TRP A 145 -3.51 21.76 33.44
N TYR A 146 -3.14 21.92 34.70
CA TYR A 146 -3.88 21.35 35.82
C TYR A 146 -4.21 22.40 36.86
N ALA A 147 -5.37 22.23 37.49
CA ALA A 147 -5.79 23.07 38.58
C ALA A 147 -4.97 22.74 39.83
N THR A 148 -4.39 23.76 40.43
CA THR A 148 -3.83 23.73 41.78
C THR A 148 -4.64 24.64 42.68
N TRP A 149 -4.49 24.49 43.99
CA TRP A 149 -5.05 25.43 44.97
C TRP A 149 -4.59 26.89 44.80
N LYS A 150 -3.56 27.14 43.98
CA LYS A 150 -2.98 28.46 43.66
C LYS A 150 -3.34 28.96 42.26
N GLY A 151 -4.18 28.23 41.52
CA GLY A 151 -4.60 28.56 40.15
C GLY A 151 -4.28 27.47 39.12
N ILE A 152 -4.55 27.77 37.86
CA ILE A 152 -4.24 26.91 36.72
C ILE A 152 -2.75 27.03 36.40
N VAL A 153 -2.02 25.92 36.43
CA VAL A 153 -0.58 25.89 36.18
C VAL A 153 -0.28 24.96 35.01
N GLU A 154 0.67 25.35 34.16
CA GLU A 154 1.18 24.49 33.09
C GLU A 154 2.01 23.33 33.66
N SER A 155 1.78 22.12 33.16
CA SER A 155 2.40 20.90 33.66
C SER A 155 3.80 20.70 33.12
N PRO A 156 4.78 20.42 33.99
CA PRO A 156 6.12 20.00 33.57
C PRO A 156 6.18 18.52 33.17
N ARG A 157 5.10 17.73 33.29
CA ARG A 157 5.10 16.33 32.82
C ARG A 157 5.26 16.35 31.31
N LYS A 158 6.46 16.00 30.84
CA LYS A 158 6.74 15.62 29.46
C LYS A 158 5.80 14.47 29.11
N ALA A 159 4.62 14.78 28.57
CA ALA A 159 3.88 13.83 27.78
C ALA A 159 4.87 13.21 26.79
N LYS A 160 4.83 11.90 26.57
CA LYS A 160 5.68 11.28 25.54
C LYS A 160 5.48 12.10 24.28
N SER A 161 6.57 12.68 23.77
CA SER A 161 6.45 13.48 22.55
C SER A 161 5.97 12.56 21.43
N LEU A 162 5.10 13.08 20.56
CA LEU A 162 4.69 12.39 19.33
C LEU A 162 5.89 11.76 18.61
N ASP A 163 7.04 12.42 18.64
CA ASP A 163 8.31 11.95 18.06
C ASP A 163 8.79 10.64 18.67
N SER A 164 8.82 10.53 19.99
CA SER A 164 9.26 9.30 20.66
C SER A 164 8.30 8.14 20.39
N ILE A 165 7.00 8.44 20.31
CA ILE A 165 5.97 7.45 19.97
C ILE A 165 6.16 6.95 18.54
N MET A 166 6.31 7.87 17.59
CA MET A 166 6.49 7.55 16.18
C MET A 166 7.83 6.87 15.90
N GLU A 167 8.93 7.32 16.50
CA GLU A 167 10.25 6.70 16.37
C GLU A 167 10.23 5.25 16.86
N LYS A 168 9.67 5.01 18.05
CA LYS A 168 9.54 3.66 18.58
C LYS A 168 8.68 2.79 17.68
N PHE A 169 7.49 3.30 17.28
CA PHE A 169 6.59 2.55 16.41
C PHE A 169 7.26 2.19 15.08
N MET A 170 7.85 3.18 14.40
CA MET A 170 8.48 2.99 13.09
C MET A 170 9.64 2.00 13.15
N LYS A 171 10.52 2.11 14.15
CA LYS A 171 11.65 1.19 14.33
C LYS A 171 11.21 -0.24 14.63
N THR A 172 10.21 -0.40 15.50
CA THR A 172 9.65 -1.72 15.83
C THR A 172 8.97 -2.37 14.63
N ASN A 173 8.29 -1.58 13.80
CA ASN A 173 7.44 -2.06 12.71
C ASN A 173 8.10 -2.01 11.33
N GLY A 174 9.37 -1.60 11.21
CA GLY A 174 10.04 -1.51 9.89
C GLY A 174 9.49 -0.41 9.00
N VAL A 175 8.76 0.57 9.56
CA VAL A 175 8.15 1.65 8.76
C VAL A 175 9.21 2.69 8.45
N ARG A 176 9.47 2.89 7.15
CA ARG A 176 10.52 3.80 6.68
C ARG A 176 10.09 5.26 6.64
N GLN A 177 8.82 5.53 6.33
CA GLN A 177 8.32 6.90 6.15
C GLN A 177 6.90 7.05 6.68
N ALA A 178 6.63 8.14 7.39
CA ALA A 178 5.33 8.42 7.98
C ALA A 178 5.04 9.93 8.08
N GLN A 179 3.76 10.28 8.15
CA GLN A 179 3.28 11.62 8.48
C GLN A 179 2.19 11.56 9.55
N VAL A 180 2.17 12.56 10.42
CA VAL A 180 1.09 12.81 11.39
C VAL A 180 0.69 14.27 11.33
N ALA A 181 -0.60 14.56 11.26
CA ALA A 181 -1.11 15.93 11.35
C ALA A 181 -2.30 16.03 12.30
N ILE A 182 -2.38 17.15 13.01
CA ILE A 182 -3.47 17.51 13.92
C ILE A 182 -3.99 18.87 13.47
N ALA A 183 -5.29 18.96 13.25
CA ALA A 183 -6.02 20.18 12.95
C ALA A 183 -7.09 20.44 14.01
N SER A 184 -7.47 21.70 14.16
CA SER A 184 -8.67 22.10 14.88
C SER A 184 -9.43 23.07 14.00
N ARG A 185 -10.70 22.73 13.70
CA ARG A 185 -11.58 23.51 12.81
C ARG A 185 -10.92 23.81 11.45
N GLY A 186 -10.25 22.81 10.87
CA GLY A 186 -9.55 22.95 9.58
C GLY A 186 -8.21 23.70 9.63
N VAL A 187 -7.75 24.15 10.80
CA VAL A 187 -6.46 24.83 10.96
C VAL A 187 -5.44 23.87 11.57
N ILE A 188 -4.31 23.66 10.86
CA ILE A 188 -3.22 22.80 11.34
C ILE A 188 -2.63 23.37 12.64
N LYS A 189 -2.60 22.53 13.67
CA LYS A 189 -1.96 22.81 14.95
C LYS A 189 -0.62 22.11 15.06
N ALA A 190 -0.49 20.93 14.45
CA ALA A 190 0.74 20.16 14.39
C ALA A 190 0.83 19.40 13.06
N GLU A 191 2.03 19.27 12.51
CA GLU A 191 2.30 18.41 11.36
C GLU A 191 3.73 17.93 11.41
N ARG A 192 3.93 16.61 11.31
CA ARG A 192 5.26 15.99 11.39
C ARG A 192 5.41 14.98 10.28
N ALA A 193 6.60 14.98 9.67
CA ALA A 193 7.02 13.96 8.73
C ALA A 193 8.27 13.27 9.28
N TYR A 194 8.28 11.95 9.22
CA TYR A 194 9.27 11.07 9.83
C TYR A 194 9.89 10.19 8.75
N THR A 195 11.20 10.07 8.73
CA THR A 195 11.95 9.13 7.88
C THR A 195 12.93 8.34 8.73
N TRP A 196 12.90 7.02 8.59
CA TRP A 196 13.85 6.06 9.14
C TRP A 196 14.39 5.18 8.01
N ALA A 197 15.44 5.64 7.35
CA ALA A 197 15.94 5.06 6.12
C ALA A 197 17.45 5.26 5.94
N GLU A 198 18.05 4.51 5.03
CA GLU A 198 19.43 4.73 4.59
C GLU A 198 19.55 6.07 3.83
N ASP A 199 20.78 6.57 3.65
CA ASP A 199 21.07 7.89 3.07
C ASP A 199 20.72 8.05 1.58
N ASP A 200 20.50 6.93 0.88
CA ASP A 200 20.08 6.87 -0.52
C ASP A 200 18.57 6.83 -0.70
N ARG A 201 17.81 7.09 0.38
CA ARG A 201 16.36 7.28 0.32
C ARG A 201 15.98 8.70 0.66
N GLU A 202 15.01 9.19 -0.08
CA GLU A 202 14.46 10.53 0.13
C GLU A 202 13.85 10.69 1.54
N THR A 203 14.13 11.83 2.15
CA THR A 203 13.48 12.26 3.39
C THR A 203 12.15 12.91 3.07
N VAL A 204 11.09 12.45 3.73
CA VAL A 204 9.74 13.00 3.50
C VAL A 204 9.53 14.34 4.20
N ALA A 205 8.90 15.27 3.49
CA ALA A 205 8.38 16.54 4.00
C ALA A 205 6.89 16.42 4.38
N THR A 206 6.34 17.41 5.11
CA THR A 206 4.94 17.41 5.56
C THR A 206 3.92 17.63 4.45
N ASN A 207 4.35 18.11 3.29
CA ASN A 207 3.54 18.33 2.09
C ASN A 207 3.65 17.21 1.05
N ASP A 208 4.52 16.22 1.27
CA ASP A 208 4.60 15.04 0.40
C ASP A 208 3.32 14.21 0.51
N THR A 209 2.96 13.57 -0.60
CA THR A 209 1.69 12.82 -0.70
C THR A 209 1.92 11.33 -0.66
N PHE A 210 1.07 10.64 0.10
CA PHE A 210 1.09 9.19 0.28
C PHE A 210 -0.20 8.62 -0.27
N LEU A 211 -0.17 7.37 -0.74
CA LEU A 211 -1.39 6.63 -1.06
C LEU A 211 -2.28 6.52 0.19
N LEU A 212 -3.58 6.72 0.02
CA LEU A 212 -4.52 6.83 1.14
C LEU A 212 -5.26 5.53 1.47
N ALA A 213 -5.17 4.54 0.58
CA ALA A 213 -6.04 3.36 0.61
C ALA A 213 -7.52 3.80 0.78
N SER A 214 -8.31 3.06 1.57
CA SER A 214 -9.74 3.32 1.79
C SER A 214 -10.11 4.69 2.36
N VAL A 215 -9.15 5.51 2.81
CA VAL A 215 -9.39 6.92 3.16
C VAL A 215 -9.78 7.74 1.94
N SER A 216 -9.39 7.34 0.73
CA SER A 216 -9.82 7.93 -0.54
C SER A 216 -11.35 8.12 -0.65
N LYS A 217 -12.12 7.18 -0.11
CA LYS A 217 -13.60 7.19 -0.15
C LYS A 217 -14.24 8.40 0.52
N MET A 218 -13.59 9.04 1.50
CA MET A 218 -14.16 10.23 2.13
C MET A 218 -14.21 11.42 1.15
N PHE A 219 -13.20 11.53 0.27
CA PHE A 219 -13.14 12.56 -0.76
C PHE A 219 -14.18 12.29 -1.85
N THR A 220 -14.30 11.04 -2.29
CA THR A 220 -15.35 10.61 -3.24
C THR A 220 -16.74 10.88 -2.67
N ALA A 221 -16.99 10.54 -1.41
CA ALA A 221 -18.28 10.78 -0.76
C ALA A 221 -18.61 12.28 -0.71
N ALA A 222 -17.64 13.15 -0.41
CA ALA A 222 -17.84 14.58 -0.42
C ALA A 222 -18.08 15.16 -1.83
N ALA A 223 -17.38 14.65 -2.85
CA ALA A 223 -17.61 15.05 -4.24
C ALA A 223 -19.04 14.71 -4.69
N VAL A 224 -19.50 13.49 -4.38
CA VAL A 224 -20.88 13.06 -4.65
C VAL A 224 -21.89 13.89 -3.83
N ASP A 225 -21.60 14.16 -2.56
CA ASP A 225 -22.45 15.01 -1.70
C ASP A 225 -22.56 16.44 -2.27
N ARG A 226 -21.47 16.99 -2.81
CA ARG A 226 -21.50 18.29 -3.52
C ARG A 226 -22.40 18.25 -4.74
N LEU A 227 -22.36 17.17 -5.53
CA LEU A 227 -23.27 17.01 -6.67
C LEU A 227 -24.73 16.93 -6.23
N ILE A 228 -25.02 16.22 -5.15
CA ILE A 228 -26.36 16.16 -4.54
C ILE A 228 -26.83 17.54 -4.09
N ASN A 229 -26.00 18.25 -3.32
CA ASN A 229 -26.32 19.58 -2.81
C ASN A 229 -26.48 20.63 -3.92
N SER A 230 -25.84 20.42 -5.09
CA SER A 230 -25.99 21.28 -6.27
C SER A 230 -27.19 20.91 -7.16
N GLY A 231 -27.97 19.89 -6.80
CA GLY A 231 -29.12 19.41 -7.57
C GLY A 231 -28.75 18.62 -8.84
N LYS A 232 -27.47 18.32 -9.07
CA LYS A 232 -27.01 17.51 -10.22
C LYS A 232 -27.27 16.01 -10.03
N LEU A 233 -27.42 15.57 -8.78
CA LEU A 233 -27.77 14.22 -8.37
C LEU A 233 -28.81 14.28 -7.24
N SER A 234 -29.49 13.17 -7.00
CA SER A 234 -30.24 12.92 -5.77
C SER A 234 -29.77 11.61 -5.13
N PRO A 235 -29.97 11.40 -3.82
CA PRO A 235 -29.67 10.12 -3.19
C PRO A 235 -30.35 8.92 -3.86
N GLU A 236 -31.54 9.14 -4.45
CA GLU A 236 -32.33 8.12 -5.15
C GLU A 236 -32.01 7.97 -6.64
N THR A 237 -31.04 8.73 -7.16
CA THR A 237 -30.61 8.61 -8.56
C THR A 237 -30.13 7.18 -8.84
N LYS A 238 -30.75 6.54 -9.84
CA LYS A 238 -30.37 5.20 -10.31
C LYS A 238 -29.05 5.30 -11.07
N VAL A 239 -27.99 4.71 -10.52
CA VAL A 239 -26.61 4.98 -10.95
C VAL A 239 -26.34 4.45 -12.36
N TYR A 240 -26.72 3.21 -12.64
CA TYR A 240 -26.52 2.60 -13.96
C TYR A 240 -27.34 3.30 -15.05
N LYS A 241 -28.63 3.58 -14.80
CA LYS A 241 -29.47 4.34 -15.73
C LYS A 241 -28.89 5.73 -16.01
N ARG A 242 -28.35 6.40 -14.98
CA ARG A 242 -27.71 7.71 -15.14
C ARG A 242 -26.43 7.66 -15.99
N LEU A 243 -25.75 6.52 -15.99
CA LEU A 243 -24.59 6.22 -16.82
C LEU A 243 -24.94 5.68 -18.21
N GLY A 244 -26.22 5.46 -18.52
CA GLY A 244 -26.70 4.95 -19.80
C GLY A 244 -26.74 3.42 -19.91
N TYR A 245 -26.67 2.70 -18.79
CA TYR A 245 -26.82 1.25 -18.74
C TYR A 245 -28.27 0.87 -18.37
N PHE A 246 -28.89 -0.01 -19.17
CA PHE A 246 -30.28 -0.45 -18.99
C PHE A 246 -30.43 -1.98 -18.95
N ASP A 247 -29.50 -2.71 -19.55
CA ASP A 247 -29.60 -4.17 -19.77
C ASP A 247 -28.69 -4.96 -18.81
N ALA A 248 -28.85 -4.74 -17.51
CA ALA A 248 -28.17 -5.56 -16.51
C ALA A 248 -28.67 -7.01 -16.54
N LYS A 249 -27.77 -8.00 -16.46
CA LYS A 249 -28.16 -9.42 -16.39
C LYS A 249 -29.03 -9.72 -15.16
N ASP A 250 -28.75 -9.04 -14.06
CA ASP A 250 -29.59 -9.03 -12.86
C ASP A 250 -30.32 -7.70 -12.80
N GLU A 251 -31.63 -7.72 -13.09
CA GLU A 251 -32.45 -6.52 -13.20
C GLU A 251 -32.41 -5.64 -11.94
N ARG A 252 -32.16 -6.24 -10.76
CA ARG A 252 -32.02 -5.50 -9.50
C ARG A 252 -30.90 -4.48 -9.54
N ALA A 253 -29.87 -4.70 -10.37
CA ALA A 253 -28.77 -3.75 -10.52
C ALA A 253 -29.23 -2.42 -11.13
N ASN A 254 -30.25 -2.44 -11.99
CA ASN A 254 -30.81 -1.23 -12.61
C ASN A 254 -31.44 -0.27 -11.59
N ASP A 255 -31.75 -0.75 -10.39
CA ASP A 255 -32.36 0.02 -9.31
C ASP A 255 -31.39 0.46 -8.22
N ILE A 256 -30.09 0.18 -8.37
CA ILE A 256 -29.06 0.62 -7.44
C ILE A 256 -28.99 2.16 -7.40
N THR A 257 -29.13 2.73 -6.21
CA THR A 257 -29.12 4.18 -6.00
C THR A 257 -27.77 4.71 -5.52
N VAL A 258 -27.54 6.01 -5.71
CA VAL A 258 -26.36 6.72 -5.17
C VAL A 258 -26.24 6.50 -3.65
N LYS A 259 -27.35 6.59 -2.92
CA LYS A 259 -27.41 6.34 -1.48
C LYS A 259 -26.96 4.93 -1.11
N GLN A 260 -27.46 3.91 -1.83
CA GLN A 260 -27.07 2.53 -1.58
C GLN A 260 -25.57 2.32 -1.80
N LEU A 261 -24.96 2.93 -2.81
CA LEU A 261 -23.50 2.85 -3.00
C LEU A 261 -22.72 3.54 -1.86
N LEU A 262 -23.12 4.76 -1.48
CA LEU A 262 -22.49 5.50 -0.37
C LEU A 262 -22.56 4.75 0.96
N GLU A 263 -23.64 4.00 1.18
CA GLU A 263 -23.88 3.21 2.40
C GLU A 263 -23.30 1.80 2.36
N HIS A 264 -22.63 1.39 1.26
CA HIS A 264 -22.18 0.02 1.03
C HIS A 264 -23.31 -1.02 1.01
N LYS A 265 -24.45 -0.68 0.41
CA LYS A 265 -25.65 -1.52 0.26
C LYS A 265 -26.02 -1.78 -1.21
N GLY A 266 -25.06 -1.68 -2.13
CA GLY A 266 -25.29 -1.82 -3.57
C GLY A 266 -25.50 -3.25 -4.09
N GLY A 267 -25.61 -4.26 -3.22
CA GLY A 267 -25.74 -5.67 -3.66
C GLY A 267 -24.41 -6.40 -3.93
N TYR A 268 -23.27 -5.76 -3.69
CA TYR A 268 -21.93 -6.31 -3.95
C TYR A 268 -21.26 -6.80 -2.66
N ASP A 269 -20.96 -8.09 -2.58
CA ASP A 269 -20.23 -8.69 -1.45
C ASP A 269 -19.01 -9.46 -1.95
N ARG A 270 -17.82 -8.86 -1.77
CA ARG A 270 -16.55 -9.45 -2.22
C ARG A 270 -16.19 -10.77 -1.53
N ARG A 271 -16.73 -11.03 -0.33
CA ARG A 271 -16.47 -12.27 0.41
C ARG A 271 -17.27 -13.41 -0.22
N GLU A 272 -18.53 -13.14 -0.52
CA GLU A 272 -19.42 -14.09 -1.18
C GLU A 272 -19.02 -14.31 -2.65
N ALA A 273 -18.58 -13.27 -3.35
CA ALA A 273 -18.05 -13.38 -4.72
C ALA A 273 -16.67 -14.06 -4.81
N GLY A 274 -15.99 -14.28 -3.67
CA GLY A 274 -14.64 -14.82 -3.59
C GLY A 274 -13.52 -13.90 -4.12
N VAL A 275 -13.86 -12.74 -4.68
CA VAL A 275 -12.91 -11.77 -5.22
C VAL A 275 -13.45 -10.34 -5.12
N ASP A 276 -12.58 -9.40 -4.78
CA ASP A 276 -12.84 -7.97 -4.94
C ASP A 276 -12.46 -7.56 -6.37
N ILE A 277 -13.44 -7.33 -7.24
CA ILE A 277 -13.17 -7.05 -8.66
C ILE A 277 -12.35 -5.77 -8.88
N SER A 278 -12.39 -4.82 -7.92
CA SER A 278 -11.54 -3.63 -7.98
C SER A 278 -10.04 -3.93 -7.81
N LEU A 279 -9.72 -5.13 -7.31
CA LEU A 279 -8.38 -5.70 -7.27
C LEU A 279 -8.19 -6.77 -8.37
N GLY A 280 -9.20 -7.02 -9.20
CA GLY A 280 -9.23 -8.10 -10.17
C GLY A 280 -9.16 -7.63 -11.63
N PHE A 281 -8.45 -6.54 -11.94
CA PHE A 281 -8.40 -6.02 -13.32
C PHE A 281 -7.79 -7.02 -14.30
N ASN A 282 -6.86 -7.87 -13.84
CA ASN A 282 -6.32 -8.97 -14.67
C ASN A 282 -7.43 -9.95 -15.07
N LYS A 283 -8.35 -10.29 -14.15
CA LYS A 283 -9.48 -11.17 -14.45
C LYS A 283 -10.38 -10.56 -15.51
N VAL A 284 -10.68 -9.25 -15.38
CA VAL A 284 -11.50 -8.54 -16.38
C VAL A 284 -10.77 -8.45 -17.72
N THR A 285 -9.48 -8.09 -17.70
CA THR A 285 -8.61 -8.00 -18.89
C THR A 285 -8.61 -9.29 -19.71
N MET A 286 -8.50 -10.44 -19.04
CA MET A 286 -8.54 -11.75 -19.70
C MET A 286 -9.92 -12.15 -20.21
N SER A 287 -10.99 -11.58 -19.66
CA SER A 287 -12.36 -11.83 -20.11
C SER A 287 -12.76 -10.99 -21.34
N LEU A 288 -11.98 -9.96 -21.68
CA LEU A 288 -12.27 -9.09 -22.83
C LEU A 288 -12.09 -9.83 -24.17
N PRO A 289 -12.81 -9.43 -25.24
CA PRO A 289 -12.61 -9.98 -26.58
C PRO A 289 -11.16 -9.85 -27.09
N THR A 290 -10.42 -8.86 -26.58
CA THR A 290 -9.00 -8.62 -26.88
C THR A 290 -8.07 -9.66 -26.24
N LYS A 291 -8.57 -10.56 -25.39
CA LYS A 291 -7.82 -11.67 -24.75
C LYS A 291 -6.50 -11.21 -24.11
N GLY A 292 -6.53 -10.07 -23.42
CA GLY A 292 -5.36 -9.50 -22.75
C GLY A 292 -4.50 -8.55 -23.58
N ASN A 293 -4.80 -8.32 -24.86
CA ASN A 293 -4.04 -7.38 -25.71
C ASN A 293 -4.21 -5.89 -25.32
N ARG A 294 -5.12 -5.59 -24.41
CA ARG A 294 -5.19 -4.30 -23.72
C ARG A 294 -5.65 -4.51 -22.29
N THR A 295 -5.21 -3.63 -21.41
CA THR A 295 -5.64 -3.62 -20.03
C THR A 295 -7.11 -3.17 -19.90
N ALA A 296 -7.83 -3.74 -18.92
CA ALA A 296 -9.18 -3.32 -18.57
C ALA A 296 -9.21 -1.90 -17.99
N THR A 297 -10.26 -1.17 -18.33
CA THR A 297 -10.61 0.17 -17.81
C THR A 297 -11.70 0.06 -16.77
N THR A 298 -11.99 1.14 -16.03
CA THR A 298 -13.15 1.21 -15.13
C THR A 298 -14.45 0.83 -15.84
N ARG A 299 -14.62 1.28 -17.09
CA ARG A 299 -15.78 0.95 -17.92
C ARG A 299 -15.90 -0.55 -18.15
N ASP A 300 -14.79 -1.21 -18.49
CA ASP A 300 -14.77 -2.66 -18.69
C ASP A 300 -15.14 -3.41 -17.41
N VAL A 301 -14.69 -2.94 -16.25
CA VAL A 301 -15.06 -3.54 -14.97
C VAL A 301 -16.55 -3.34 -14.66
N ILE A 302 -17.11 -2.17 -14.99
CA ILE A 302 -18.55 -1.90 -14.83
C ILE A 302 -19.38 -2.84 -15.70
N GLU A 303 -19.02 -2.98 -16.98
CA GLU A 303 -19.69 -3.87 -17.92
C GLU A 303 -19.54 -5.34 -17.53
N TYR A 304 -18.35 -5.73 -17.04
CA TYR A 304 -18.13 -7.05 -16.45
C TYR A 304 -19.09 -7.30 -15.29
N MET A 305 -19.23 -6.34 -14.36
CA MET A 305 -20.10 -6.51 -13.20
C MET A 305 -21.59 -6.55 -13.56
N LEU A 306 -22.03 -5.80 -14.58
CA LEU A 306 -23.41 -5.87 -15.10
C LEU A 306 -23.75 -7.22 -15.74
N ALA A 307 -22.75 -7.96 -16.23
CA ALA A 307 -22.90 -9.30 -16.78
C ALA A 307 -22.94 -10.42 -15.71
N HIS A 308 -22.84 -10.08 -14.42
CA HIS A 308 -22.83 -11.03 -13.30
C HIS A 308 -23.95 -10.73 -12.29
N PRO A 309 -24.48 -11.76 -11.60
CA PRO A 309 -25.53 -11.55 -10.60
C PRO A 309 -25.03 -10.78 -9.38
N LEU A 310 -25.93 -10.03 -8.73
CA LEU A 310 -25.66 -9.44 -7.42
C LEU A 310 -25.62 -10.54 -6.36
N GLN A 311 -24.79 -10.34 -5.34
CA GLN A 311 -24.72 -11.25 -4.18
C GLN A 311 -25.96 -11.10 -3.29
N PHE A 312 -26.63 -9.94 -3.32
CA PHE A 312 -27.84 -9.69 -2.55
C PHE A 312 -28.67 -8.55 -3.11
N THR A 313 -29.91 -8.40 -2.62
CA THR A 313 -30.80 -7.32 -3.05
C THR A 313 -30.30 -5.97 -2.56
N PRO A 314 -30.11 -4.97 -3.43
CA PRO A 314 -29.66 -3.64 -3.02
C PRO A 314 -30.53 -3.05 -1.90
N GLY A 315 -29.88 -2.53 -0.86
CA GLY A 315 -30.54 -1.97 0.34
C GLY A 315 -30.75 -2.97 1.49
N GLU A 316 -30.74 -4.28 1.23
CA GLU A 316 -31.09 -5.32 2.22
C GLU A 316 -29.99 -5.51 3.29
N LYS A 317 -28.73 -5.64 2.88
CA LYS A 317 -27.58 -5.75 3.78
C LYS A 317 -26.51 -4.71 3.47
N LYS A 318 -25.61 -4.49 4.44
CA LYS A 318 -24.42 -3.65 4.29
C LYS A 318 -23.19 -4.55 4.11
N ALA A 319 -22.54 -4.46 2.95
CA ALA A 319 -21.31 -5.18 2.62
C ALA A 319 -20.29 -4.20 2.03
N TYR A 320 -19.13 -4.06 2.70
CA TYR A 320 -18.07 -3.14 2.26
C TYR A 320 -17.69 -3.41 0.80
N SER A 321 -17.75 -2.36 -0.02
CA SER A 321 -17.56 -2.47 -1.47
C SER A 321 -16.63 -1.38 -1.99
N ASN A 322 -15.48 -1.79 -2.52
CA ASN A 322 -14.60 -0.93 -3.32
C ASN A 322 -15.23 -0.62 -4.68
N TYR A 323 -15.81 -1.64 -5.34
CA TYR A 323 -16.51 -1.49 -6.61
C TYR A 323 -17.62 -0.43 -6.54
N GLY A 324 -18.43 -0.40 -5.48
CA GLY A 324 -19.47 0.62 -5.33
C GLY A 324 -18.93 2.05 -5.30
N PHE A 325 -17.75 2.27 -4.70
CA PHE A 325 -17.09 3.57 -4.71
C PHE A 325 -16.39 3.90 -6.04
N MET A 326 -15.88 2.89 -6.74
CA MET A 326 -15.37 3.03 -8.11
C MET A 326 -16.49 3.47 -9.05
N LEU A 327 -17.68 2.87 -8.93
CA LEU A 327 -18.87 3.26 -9.69
C LEU A 327 -19.35 4.68 -9.35
N LEU A 328 -19.28 5.11 -8.09
CA LEU A 328 -19.55 6.50 -7.69
C LEU A 328 -18.54 7.49 -8.30
N GLY A 329 -17.26 7.13 -8.34
CA GLY A 329 -16.23 7.93 -8.99
C GLY A 329 -16.46 8.07 -10.50
N TYR A 330 -16.82 6.97 -11.16
CA TYR A 330 -17.18 7.01 -12.59
C TYR A 330 -18.44 7.84 -12.84
N LEU A 331 -19.45 7.76 -11.98
CA LEU A 331 -20.62 8.63 -12.06
C LEU A 331 -20.26 10.11 -11.91
N GLU A 332 -19.44 10.45 -10.91
CA GLU A 332 -18.99 11.82 -10.67
C GLU A 332 -18.26 12.40 -11.88
N SER A 333 -17.26 11.68 -12.41
CA SER A 333 -16.47 12.15 -13.56
C SER A 333 -17.30 12.36 -14.82
N ARG A 334 -18.31 11.51 -15.06
CA ARG A 334 -19.25 11.67 -16.18
C ARG A 334 -20.16 12.89 -16.06
N LEU A 335 -20.37 13.43 -14.86
CA LEU A 335 -21.21 14.61 -14.62
C LEU A 335 -20.43 15.91 -14.52
N THR A 336 -19.16 15.84 -14.12
CA THR A 336 -18.29 17.01 -13.99
C THR A 336 -17.42 17.24 -15.22
N GLY A 337 -17.19 16.19 -16.02
CA GLY A 337 -16.20 16.21 -17.12
C GLY A 337 -14.75 16.22 -16.60
N LEU A 338 -14.56 16.12 -15.28
CA LEU A 338 -13.27 16.05 -14.64
C LEU A 338 -12.99 14.59 -14.31
N ASP A 339 -11.87 14.08 -14.78
CA ASP A 339 -11.35 12.80 -14.30
C ASP A 339 -10.56 13.05 -13.01
N THR A 340 -10.75 12.18 -12.02
CA THR A 340 -9.96 12.08 -10.79
C THR A 340 -8.44 12.04 -11.03
N LEU A 341 -7.99 11.77 -12.26
CA LEU A 341 -6.60 11.83 -12.69
C LEU A 341 -6.03 13.23 -12.95
N ARG A 342 -6.84 14.29 -13.16
CA ARG A 342 -6.30 15.62 -13.52
C ARG A 342 -7.10 16.81 -12.97
N PRO A 343 -6.74 17.33 -11.79
CA PRO A 343 -7.01 18.73 -11.46
C PRO A 343 -5.78 19.65 -11.54
N MET A 344 -4.58 19.18 -11.96
CA MET A 344 -3.37 19.93 -12.48
C MET A 344 -1.99 19.37 -12.00
N SER A 345 -1.41 18.33 -12.63
CA SER A 345 0.00 17.91 -12.38
C SER A 345 0.68 17.28 -13.60
N ASN A 346 1.98 17.59 -13.81
CA ASN A 346 2.89 17.07 -14.84
C ASN A 346 4.08 16.26 -14.24
N ARG A 347 3.92 15.56 -13.10
CA ARG A 347 4.99 14.72 -12.51
C ARG A 347 4.62 13.24 -12.45
N SER A 348 5.52 12.41 -12.95
CA SER A 348 5.45 10.95 -12.98
C SER A 348 5.35 10.34 -11.58
N VAL A 349 4.48 9.34 -11.45
CA VAL A 349 4.40 8.47 -10.29
C VAL A 349 5.32 7.26 -10.51
N ALA A 350 6.19 6.98 -9.53
CA ALA A 350 7.03 5.78 -9.52
C ALA A 350 6.17 4.50 -9.62
N ALA A 351 6.54 3.64 -10.58
CA ALA A 351 6.10 2.26 -10.82
C ALA A 351 4.66 1.93 -10.40
N VAL A 352 3.74 2.08 -11.36
CA VAL A 352 2.37 1.56 -11.30
C VAL A 352 2.40 0.06 -11.61
N TYR A 353 2.75 -0.74 -10.62
CA TYR A 353 2.28 -2.11 -10.52
C TYR A 353 1.48 -2.21 -9.23
N GLY A 354 0.17 -1.99 -9.33
CA GLY A 354 -0.74 -2.09 -8.21
C GLY A 354 -0.74 -3.53 -7.68
N GLY A 355 -0.24 -3.69 -6.45
CA GLY A 355 -0.35 -4.93 -5.69
C GLY A 355 -1.77 -5.50 -5.79
N TYR A 356 -1.86 -6.83 -5.88
CA TYR A 356 -3.08 -7.63 -6.05
C TYR A 356 -3.81 -7.60 -7.40
N GLY A 357 -3.35 -6.83 -8.40
CA GLY A 357 -4.00 -6.79 -9.72
C GLY A 357 -5.01 -5.66 -9.90
N ALA A 358 -4.93 -4.61 -9.07
CA ALA A 358 -5.60 -3.34 -9.28
C ALA A 358 -4.80 -2.43 -10.22
N ILE A 359 -5.49 -1.53 -10.91
CA ILE A 359 -4.87 -0.40 -11.62
C ILE A 359 -5.15 0.84 -10.81
N MET A 360 -4.09 1.51 -10.34
CA MET A 360 -4.24 2.59 -9.37
C MET A 360 -5.02 3.76 -9.95
N GLU A 361 -4.76 4.10 -11.21
CA GLU A 361 -5.43 5.16 -11.97
C GLU A 361 -6.94 4.97 -12.01
N GLU A 362 -7.39 3.74 -12.25
CA GLU A 362 -8.80 3.37 -12.37
C GLU A 362 -9.51 3.28 -11.00
N CYS A 363 -8.74 3.11 -9.91
CA CYS A 363 -9.26 2.91 -8.57
C CYS A 363 -9.17 4.14 -7.65
N THR A 364 -8.92 5.33 -8.22
CA THR A 364 -8.75 6.59 -7.48
C THR A 364 -9.89 6.86 -6.49
N ALA A 365 -11.14 6.71 -6.92
CA ALA A 365 -12.31 6.95 -6.08
C ALA A 365 -12.49 5.95 -4.92
N ALA A 366 -11.91 4.76 -5.05
CA ALA A 366 -12.02 3.70 -4.05
C ALA A 366 -10.85 3.72 -3.08
N PHE A 367 -9.60 3.76 -3.55
CA PHE A 367 -8.44 3.61 -2.68
C PHE A 367 -7.12 4.23 -3.17
N SER A 368 -7.06 4.81 -4.36
CA SER A 368 -5.77 5.22 -4.97
C SER A 368 -5.46 6.72 -4.89
N LEU A 369 -6.29 7.53 -4.22
CA LEU A 369 -5.94 8.94 -4.01
C LEU A 369 -4.63 9.06 -3.23
N LYS A 370 -3.94 10.19 -3.46
CA LYS A 370 -2.76 10.58 -2.72
C LYS A 370 -2.98 11.92 -2.03
N ALA A 371 -2.58 12.02 -0.77
CA ALA A 371 -2.57 13.28 -0.04
C ALA A 371 -1.55 13.24 1.12
N SER A 372 -1.22 14.41 1.66
CA SER A 372 -0.47 14.51 2.91
C SER A 372 -1.40 14.35 4.12
N ALA A 373 -0.85 13.97 5.28
CA ALA A 373 -1.60 13.93 6.54
C ALA A 373 -2.27 15.29 6.84
N SER A 374 -1.58 16.40 6.57
CA SER A 374 -2.12 17.75 6.76
C SER A 374 -3.34 18.03 5.88
N THR A 375 -3.33 17.56 4.62
CA THR A 375 -4.48 17.70 3.72
C THR A 375 -5.68 16.92 4.25
N ILE A 376 -5.47 15.70 4.72
CA ILE A 376 -6.52 14.84 5.28
C ILE A 376 -7.12 15.46 6.54
N ALA A 377 -6.28 15.94 7.47
CA ALA A 377 -6.74 16.57 8.72
C ALA A 377 -7.51 17.88 8.45
N LYS A 378 -7.05 18.73 7.51
CA LYS A 378 -7.78 19.93 7.08
C LYS A 378 -9.15 19.59 6.49
N PHE A 379 -9.20 18.56 5.65
CA PHE A 379 -10.44 18.11 5.01
C PHE A 379 -11.46 17.61 6.03
N ALA A 380 -11.01 16.80 7.00
CA ALA A 380 -11.83 16.33 8.12
C ALA A 380 -12.42 17.49 8.95
N GLY A 381 -11.70 18.62 9.03
CA GLY A 381 -12.16 19.84 9.70
C GLY A 381 -13.44 20.48 9.13
N SER A 382 -13.90 20.05 7.95
CA SER A 382 -15.15 20.54 7.34
C SER A 382 -16.07 19.44 6.81
N HIS A 383 -15.56 18.23 6.57
CA HIS A 383 -16.29 17.14 5.95
C HIS A 383 -16.36 15.90 6.84
N ALA A 384 -17.41 15.11 6.66
CA ALA A 384 -17.52 13.80 7.28
C ALA A 384 -16.36 12.88 6.86
N VAL A 385 -15.67 12.30 7.84
CA VAL A 385 -14.63 11.27 7.58
C VAL A 385 -15.25 9.91 7.20
N SER A 386 -16.52 9.71 7.53
CA SER A 386 -17.32 8.53 7.18
C SER A 386 -18.75 8.92 6.79
N GLY A 387 -19.24 8.40 5.66
CA GLY A 387 -20.50 8.85 5.04
C GLY A 387 -20.36 10.21 4.37
N THR A 388 -21.48 10.93 4.22
CA THR A 388 -21.56 12.26 3.58
C THR A 388 -21.86 13.38 4.58
N GLY A 389 -21.86 14.62 4.09
CA GLY A 389 -22.22 15.81 4.85
C GLY A 389 -21.04 16.51 5.53
N ARG A 390 -21.39 17.51 6.35
CA ARG A 390 -20.45 18.29 7.16
C ARG A 390 -19.72 17.42 8.19
N ARG A 391 -18.64 17.98 8.73
CA ARG A 391 -17.86 17.41 9.83
C ARG A 391 -18.75 16.83 10.94
N LYS A 392 -18.43 15.59 11.34
CA LYS A 392 -19.08 14.85 12.42
C LYS A 392 -18.06 13.94 13.10
N ASN A 393 -18.34 13.53 14.33
CA ASN A 393 -17.48 12.60 15.02
C ASN A 393 -17.43 11.26 14.28
N GLY A 394 -16.22 10.69 14.15
CA GLY A 394 -16.01 9.42 13.49
C GLY A 394 -14.57 9.24 13.06
N TYR A 395 -14.28 8.08 12.48
CA TYR A 395 -12.97 7.75 11.94
C TYR A 395 -13.10 6.96 10.63
N ARG A 396 -12.01 6.89 9.89
CA ARG A 396 -11.84 6.02 8.73
C ARG A 396 -10.41 5.52 8.67
N ARG A 397 -10.27 4.23 8.38
CA ARG A 397 -8.98 3.56 8.18
C ARG A 397 -8.88 3.03 6.76
N GLY A 398 -7.67 3.03 6.24
CA GLY A 398 -7.31 2.44 4.96
C GLY A 398 -6.03 1.65 5.10
N ASN A 399 -6.04 0.44 4.54
CA ASN A 399 -4.88 -0.42 4.42
C ASN A 399 -4.84 -0.94 2.98
N PHE A 400 -3.69 -0.81 2.34
CA PHE A 400 -3.34 -1.35 1.02
C PHE A 400 -1.81 -1.48 0.96
N GLU A 401 -1.26 -2.29 0.06
CA GLU A 401 0.19 -2.35 -0.12
C GLU A 401 0.76 -0.96 -0.43
N GLY A 402 1.76 -0.54 0.34
CA GLY A 402 2.37 0.79 0.23
C GLY A 402 1.56 1.92 0.89
N ALA A 403 0.44 1.62 1.58
CA ALA A 403 -0.47 2.63 2.09
C ALA A 403 -1.18 2.21 3.37
N ARG A 404 -0.89 2.88 4.48
CA ARG A 404 -1.70 2.76 5.69
C ARG A 404 -2.10 4.13 6.22
N THR A 405 -3.41 4.37 6.31
CA THR A 405 -3.94 5.67 6.68
C THR A 405 -5.01 5.56 7.75
N HIS A 406 -4.96 6.44 8.74
CA HIS A 406 -6.04 6.70 9.68
C HIS A 406 -6.40 8.17 9.61
N VAL A 407 -7.69 8.46 9.66
CA VAL A 407 -8.21 9.80 9.90
C VAL A 407 -9.32 9.72 10.92
N GLU A 408 -9.36 10.69 11.83
CA GLU A 408 -10.38 10.81 12.84
C GLU A 408 -10.76 12.27 13.04
N SER A 409 -12.05 12.49 13.25
CA SER A 409 -12.63 13.75 13.67
C SER A 409 -13.34 13.49 15.00
N ASN A 410 -12.94 14.22 16.05
CA ASN A 410 -13.52 14.07 17.39
C ASN A 410 -13.63 15.43 18.09
N GLY A 411 -14.85 15.94 18.26
CA GLY A 411 -15.08 17.16 19.03
C GLY A 411 -14.37 18.36 18.41
N ASP A 412 -13.34 18.90 19.07
CA ASP A 412 -12.61 20.09 18.60
C ASP A 412 -11.41 19.81 17.70
N PHE A 413 -11.04 18.54 17.50
CA PHE A 413 -9.81 18.17 16.78
C PHE A 413 -10.04 17.11 15.70
N ASP A 414 -9.17 17.16 14.70
CA ASP A 414 -9.07 16.21 13.61
C ASP A 414 -7.62 15.78 13.49
N PHE A 415 -7.35 14.48 13.36
CA PHE A 415 -5.99 14.02 13.14
C PHE A 415 -5.92 12.95 12.06
N ALA A 416 -4.77 12.91 11.40
CA ALA A 416 -4.46 11.94 10.38
C ALA A 416 -3.07 11.36 10.61
N VAL A 417 -2.93 10.06 10.37
CA VAL A 417 -1.67 9.32 10.38
C VAL A 417 -1.57 8.60 9.04
N VAL A 418 -0.48 8.80 8.32
CA VAL A 418 -0.21 8.14 7.04
C VAL A 418 1.15 7.47 7.08
N LEU A 419 1.23 6.20 6.71
CA LEU A 419 2.45 5.42 6.62
C LEU A 419 2.67 4.96 5.18
N ASN A 420 3.89 5.13 4.67
CA ASN A 420 4.34 4.39 3.50
C ASN A 420 4.96 3.08 3.99
N THR A 421 4.18 2.01 3.93
CA THR A 421 4.66 0.68 4.28
C THR A 421 4.21 -0.33 3.26
N ARG A 422 5.19 -1.04 2.68
CA ARG A 422 4.96 -2.17 1.78
C ARG A 422 4.52 -3.41 2.56
N ASP A 423 5.03 -3.56 3.77
CA ASP A 423 4.85 -4.73 4.61
C ASP A 423 4.07 -4.40 5.90
N PHE A 424 3.30 -5.38 6.34
CA PHE A 424 2.23 -5.24 7.32
C PHE A 424 2.79 -4.99 8.73
N ALA A 425 2.61 -3.78 9.28
CA ALA A 425 2.41 -3.67 10.72
C ALA A 425 1.11 -4.42 11.06
N PHE A 426 1.05 -5.21 12.13
CA PHE A 426 -0.18 -5.93 12.46
C PHE A 426 -1.31 -4.93 12.71
N ASP A 427 -2.55 -5.30 12.36
CA ASP A 427 -3.67 -4.36 12.47
C ASP A 427 -3.75 -3.76 13.89
N GLN A 428 -3.57 -4.62 14.88
CA GLN A 428 -3.53 -4.29 16.29
C GLN A 428 -2.48 -3.23 16.68
N GLU A 429 -1.28 -3.25 16.09
CA GLU A 429 -0.19 -2.34 16.47
C GLU A 429 -0.45 -0.92 15.97
N PHE A 430 -1.01 -0.80 14.77
CA PHE A 430 -1.40 0.48 14.21
C PHE A 430 -2.63 1.05 14.92
N GLU A 431 -3.59 0.20 15.29
CA GLU A 431 -4.74 0.63 16.09
C GLU A 431 -4.31 1.11 17.46
N ASP A 432 -3.38 0.42 18.12
CA ASP A 432 -2.79 0.88 19.37
C ASP A 432 -2.04 2.21 19.21
N LEU A 433 -1.32 2.40 18.09
CA LEU A 433 -0.69 3.68 17.75
C LEU A 433 -1.74 4.80 17.67
N THR A 434 -2.81 4.61 16.90
CA THR A 434 -3.79 5.68 16.68
C THR A 434 -4.67 5.92 17.91
N ASP A 435 -5.16 4.86 18.55
CA ASP A 435 -6.22 4.94 19.56
C ASP A 435 -5.68 5.16 20.97
N ASN A 436 -4.57 4.51 21.32
CA ASN A 436 -4.04 4.53 22.69
C ASN A 436 -2.80 5.42 22.85
N LYS A 437 -2.08 5.72 21.76
CA LYS A 437 -0.83 6.50 21.82
C LYS A 437 -0.96 7.91 21.27
N ILE A 438 -1.56 8.09 20.09
CA ILE A 438 -1.68 9.41 19.45
C ILE A 438 -2.92 10.16 19.93
N ARG A 439 -4.10 9.53 19.90
CA ARG A 439 -5.38 10.16 20.28
C ARG A 439 -5.38 10.82 21.67
N PRO A 440 -4.71 10.27 22.72
CA PRO A 440 -4.70 10.92 24.03
C PRO A 440 -3.78 12.14 24.17
N LEU A 441 -2.92 12.42 23.18
CA LEU A 441 -2.03 13.59 23.15
C LEU A 441 -2.78 14.84 22.69
#